data_AF-A0A9P9MVS7-F1
#
_entry.id   AF-A0A9P9MVS7-F1
#
_cell.length_a   1.000
_cell.length_b   1.000
_cell.length_c   1.000
_cell.angle_alpha   90.00
_cell.angle_beta   90.00
_cell.angle_gamma   90.00
#
_symmetry.space_group_name_H-M   'P 1'
#
loop_
_entity.id
_entity.type
_entity.pdbx_description
1 polymer ?
#
loop_
_entity_poly.entity_id
_entity_poly.type
_entity_poly.pdbx_seq_one_letter_code
_entity_poly.pdbx_strand_id
1 'polypeptide(L)'
;MEGPQVKLLHERVDEHEPANGESAHVHSSGSLNKYSKLETTTWDSFKLDLDIFSLHFHIEGYDRCDTKVKSRLWDDGTYFKPNLIKDGTIRLMPHFQTKRFGTSAVQKRALLTVNDDLAVQNIPQPQKRNKKSTSTISVANQAIDLTLSDSLVKSPLSIRDIVTSDITEPVPVQSKHTLEEPTNIDKTLTIAHGYPTVSRLPAHATVIEWLRDWTEAKQKYIAIEYKGQAQGRGKRPDRRGNDYAHQQMIEGKYGIVAQQPCEQCEHGEYECRVYHPACYDWELKGSNVKGQLGFICGMCRLATGTCKKKGMIGGCKARFEPV
;
A
#
# COMPACT_ATOMS: atom_id res chain seq x y z
N MET A 1 -35.54 8.38 -27.09
CA MET A 1 -34.11 8.76 -27.03
C MET A 1 -33.37 7.53 -26.55
N GLU A 2 -32.47 6.98 -27.38
CA GLU A 2 -31.56 5.92 -26.95
C GLU A 2 -30.66 6.48 -25.84
N GLY A 3 -30.45 5.69 -24.78
CA GLY A 3 -29.55 6.08 -23.71
C GLY A 3 -28.09 6.16 -24.21
N PRO A 4 -27.22 6.91 -23.51
CA PRO A 4 -25.79 6.95 -23.83
C PRO A 4 -25.19 5.55 -23.86
N GLN A 5 -24.35 5.28 -24.86
CA GLN A 5 -23.71 3.97 -25.01
C GLN A 5 -22.51 3.83 -24.07
N VAL A 6 -22.21 2.60 -23.67
CA VAL A 6 -21.10 2.28 -22.76
C VAL A 6 -20.09 1.42 -23.49
N LYS A 7 -18.83 1.85 -23.50
CA LYS A 7 -17.73 1.11 -24.10
C LYS A 7 -16.81 0.58 -22.99
N LEU A 8 -16.71 -0.74 -22.89
CA LEU A 8 -15.74 -1.39 -22.01
C LEU A 8 -14.38 -1.41 -22.71
N LEU A 9 -13.39 -0.82 -22.05
CA LEU A 9 -12.00 -0.85 -22.43
C LEU A 9 -11.31 -2.07 -21.81
N HIS A 10 -10.03 -2.20 -22.11
CA HIS A 10 -9.17 -3.30 -21.72
C HIS A 10 -9.22 -3.63 -20.24
N GLU A 11 -9.07 -4.92 -20.01
CA GLU A 11 -8.80 -5.46 -18.70
C GLU A 11 -7.53 -4.88 -18.11
N ARG A 12 -7.61 -4.45 -16.85
CA ARG A 12 -6.44 -4.45 -15.98
C ARG A 12 -6.67 -5.50 -14.90
N VAL A 13 -5.85 -6.55 -14.92
CA VAL A 13 -5.62 -7.41 -13.75
C VAL A 13 -4.47 -6.80 -12.99
N ASP A 14 -4.56 -6.74 -11.67
CA ASP A 14 -3.43 -6.33 -10.83
C ASP A 14 -2.14 -7.06 -11.29
N GLU A 15 -1.04 -6.31 -11.47
CA GLU A 15 0.33 -6.80 -11.72
C GLU A 15 0.68 -7.33 -13.13
N HIS A 16 -0.26 -7.33 -14.09
CA HIS A 16 0.06 -7.67 -15.48
C HIS A 16 -0.38 -6.60 -16.48
N GLU A 17 0.60 -5.91 -17.09
CA GLU A 17 0.38 -5.23 -18.36
C GLU A 17 0.28 -6.28 -19.47
N PRO A 18 -0.72 -6.22 -20.36
CA PRO A 18 -0.83 -7.15 -21.47
C PRO A 18 0.40 -7.01 -22.36
N ALA A 19 1.19 -8.08 -22.47
CA ALA A 19 2.49 -8.08 -23.16
C ALA A 19 2.41 -7.80 -24.67
N ASN A 20 1.23 -7.87 -25.27
CA ASN A 20 1.00 -7.65 -26.69
C ASN A 20 -0.11 -6.61 -26.85
N GLY A 21 0.21 -5.45 -27.45
CA GLY A 21 -0.68 -4.31 -27.65
C GLY A 21 -1.88 -4.54 -28.59
N GLU A 22 -2.38 -5.78 -28.69
CA GLU A 22 -3.60 -6.10 -29.43
C GLU A 22 -4.82 -5.72 -28.59
N SER A 23 -5.36 -4.55 -28.94
CA SER A 23 -6.42 -3.89 -28.21
C SER A 23 -7.79 -4.53 -28.51
N ALA A 24 -8.08 -5.71 -27.93
CA ALA A 24 -9.43 -6.28 -27.94
C ALA A 24 -10.48 -5.37 -27.26
N HIS A 25 -11.25 -4.62 -28.06
CA HIS A 25 -12.34 -3.80 -27.55
C HIS A 25 -13.65 -4.60 -27.47
N VAL A 26 -14.15 -4.81 -26.25
CA VAL A 26 -15.47 -5.42 -26.05
C VAL A 26 -16.54 -4.34 -26.24
N HIS A 27 -17.23 -4.40 -27.37
CA HIS A 27 -18.37 -3.54 -27.64
C HIS A 27 -19.62 -4.20 -27.09
N SER A 28 -20.16 -3.66 -25.99
CA SER A 28 -21.47 -4.07 -25.49
C SER A 28 -22.55 -3.20 -26.12
N SER A 29 -23.22 -3.71 -27.16
CA SER A 29 -24.40 -3.08 -27.74
C SER A 29 -25.61 -3.39 -26.87
N GLY A 30 -25.72 -2.71 -25.73
CA GLY A 30 -26.81 -2.91 -24.78
C GLY A 30 -26.99 -1.75 -23.84
N SER A 31 -28.24 -1.51 -23.42
CA SER A 31 -28.59 -0.50 -22.42
C SER A 31 -28.09 -0.94 -21.03
N LEU A 32 -26.88 -0.51 -20.65
CA LEU A 32 -26.25 -0.78 -19.35
C LEU A 32 -26.66 0.24 -18.26
N ASN A 33 -27.97 0.52 -18.17
CA ASN A 33 -28.52 1.54 -17.26
C ASN A 33 -28.51 1.13 -15.78
N LYS A 34 -28.03 -0.08 -15.47
CA LYS A 34 -27.87 -0.60 -14.11
C LYS A 34 -26.47 -1.12 -13.92
N TYR A 35 -25.89 -0.80 -12.77
CA TYR A 35 -24.52 -1.19 -12.43
C TYR A 35 -24.40 -2.72 -12.33
N SER A 36 -25.43 -3.41 -11.85
CA SER A 36 -25.46 -4.87 -11.85
C SER A 36 -25.36 -5.47 -13.25
N LYS A 37 -26.03 -4.88 -14.25
CA LYS A 37 -25.91 -5.32 -15.65
C LYS A 37 -24.50 -5.08 -16.18
N LEU A 38 -23.91 -3.93 -15.86
CA LEU A 38 -22.53 -3.61 -16.21
C LEU A 38 -21.55 -4.65 -15.63
N GLU A 39 -21.71 -5.02 -14.35
CA GLU A 39 -20.91 -6.08 -13.72
C GLU A 39 -21.11 -7.44 -14.40
N THR A 40 -22.35 -7.90 -14.56
CA THR A 40 -22.65 -9.19 -15.20
C THR A 40 -22.05 -9.27 -16.60
N THR A 41 -22.28 -8.26 -17.44
CA THR A 41 -21.71 -8.20 -18.80
C THR A 41 -20.19 -8.24 -18.79
N THR A 42 -19.56 -7.61 -17.80
CA THR A 42 -18.10 -7.61 -17.67
C THR A 42 -17.58 -8.98 -17.25
N TRP A 43 -18.19 -9.62 -16.26
CA TRP A 43 -17.83 -10.99 -15.86
C TRP A 43 -17.99 -11.98 -17.01
N ASP A 44 -19.10 -11.90 -17.74
CA ASP A 44 -19.35 -12.75 -18.91
C ASP A 44 -18.32 -12.54 -20.02
N SER A 45 -17.84 -11.30 -20.19
CA SER A 45 -16.87 -10.94 -21.23
C SER A 45 -15.45 -11.41 -20.91
N PHE A 46 -15.00 -11.26 -19.67
CA PHE A 46 -13.62 -11.57 -19.26
C PHE A 46 -13.43 -12.99 -18.73
N LYS A 47 -14.52 -13.71 -18.42
CA LYS A 47 -14.50 -15.11 -17.95
C LYS A 47 -13.60 -15.35 -16.73
N LEU A 48 -13.52 -14.36 -15.84
CA LEU A 48 -12.77 -14.45 -14.60
C LEU A 48 -13.60 -15.03 -13.46
N ASP A 49 -12.90 -15.64 -12.49
CA ASP A 49 -13.52 -16.25 -11.32
C ASP A 49 -13.96 -15.18 -10.29
N LEU A 50 -15.26 -15.14 -10.03
CA LEU A 50 -15.90 -14.28 -9.03
C LEU A 50 -15.40 -14.55 -7.61
N ASP A 51 -14.91 -15.74 -7.30
CA ASP A 51 -14.42 -16.09 -5.96
C ASP A 51 -12.99 -15.58 -5.74
N ILE A 52 -12.19 -15.46 -6.79
CA ILE A 52 -10.79 -15.01 -6.74
C ILE A 52 -10.70 -13.50 -6.90
N PHE A 53 -11.51 -12.91 -7.76
CA PHE A 53 -11.39 -11.51 -8.14
C PHE A 53 -12.53 -10.65 -7.60
N SER A 54 -12.24 -9.37 -7.39
CA SER A 54 -13.22 -8.32 -7.18
C SER A 54 -13.16 -7.32 -8.33
N LEU A 55 -14.32 -6.99 -8.90
CA LEU A 55 -14.43 -6.10 -10.04
C LEU A 55 -14.83 -4.70 -9.60
N HIS A 56 -14.19 -3.70 -10.18
CA HIS A 56 -14.65 -2.31 -10.15
C HIS A 56 -14.28 -1.60 -11.45
N PHE A 57 -14.88 -0.44 -11.70
CA PHE A 57 -14.68 0.30 -12.95
C PHE A 57 -14.05 1.67 -12.69
N HIS A 58 -13.20 2.09 -13.63
CA HIS A 58 -12.70 3.46 -13.75
C HIS A 58 -13.23 4.11 -15.01
N ILE A 59 -13.28 5.43 -15.05
CA ILE A 59 -13.58 6.19 -16.26
C ILE A 59 -12.27 6.48 -16.99
N GLU A 60 -12.26 6.31 -18.31
CA GLU A 60 -11.08 6.59 -19.12
C GLU A 60 -10.53 8.02 -18.88
N GLY A 61 -9.22 8.13 -18.63
CA GLY A 61 -8.55 9.38 -18.30
C GLY A 61 -8.43 9.64 -16.79
N TYR A 62 -9.10 8.84 -15.96
CA TYR A 62 -8.94 8.83 -14.50
C TYR A 62 -8.31 7.52 -14.05
N ASP A 63 -7.05 7.33 -14.42
CA ASP A 63 -6.32 6.06 -14.30
C ASP A 63 -5.91 5.69 -12.86
N ARG A 64 -6.61 6.26 -11.87
CA ARG A 64 -6.34 6.06 -10.44
C ARG A 64 -7.46 5.26 -9.82
N CYS A 65 -7.08 4.22 -9.07
CA CYS A 65 -7.97 3.40 -8.25
C CYS A 65 -8.91 4.19 -7.32
N ASP A 66 -8.59 5.44 -7.03
CA ASP A 66 -9.37 6.33 -6.15
C ASP A 66 -10.66 6.85 -6.81
N THR A 67 -10.76 6.78 -8.14
CA THR A 67 -11.91 7.32 -8.90
C THR A 67 -12.87 6.22 -9.35
N LYS A 68 -13.17 5.28 -8.45
CA LYS A 68 -14.06 4.16 -8.73
C LYS A 68 -15.46 4.65 -9.09
N VAL A 69 -16.04 4.07 -10.14
CA VAL A 69 -17.46 4.21 -10.44
C VAL A 69 -18.26 3.60 -9.30
N LYS A 70 -19.15 4.39 -8.69
CA LYS A 70 -20.01 3.93 -7.60
C LYS A 70 -21.34 3.46 -8.16
N SER A 71 -21.79 2.29 -7.72
CA SER A 71 -23.05 1.66 -8.18
C SER A 71 -24.26 2.59 -8.11
N ARG A 72 -24.48 3.26 -6.97
CA ARG A 72 -25.58 4.21 -6.80
C ARG A 72 -25.50 5.38 -7.80
N LEU A 73 -24.32 5.97 -7.97
CA LEU A 73 -24.14 7.11 -8.89
C LEU A 73 -24.29 6.69 -10.36
N TRP A 74 -23.95 5.45 -10.69
CA TRP A 74 -24.22 4.87 -12.01
C TRP A 74 -25.71 4.70 -12.26
N ASP A 75 -26.42 4.07 -11.32
CA ASP A 75 -27.86 3.82 -11.42
C ASP A 75 -28.70 5.11 -11.46
N ASP A 76 -28.22 6.16 -10.78
CA ASP A 76 -28.81 7.51 -10.80
C ASP A 76 -28.42 8.31 -12.07
N GLY A 77 -27.58 7.73 -12.93
CA GLY A 77 -27.12 8.35 -14.17
C GLY A 77 -26.14 9.51 -13.99
N THR A 78 -25.54 9.66 -12.80
CA THR A 78 -24.66 10.79 -12.46
C THR A 78 -23.40 10.86 -13.31
N TYR A 79 -22.96 9.74 -13.89
CA TYR A 79 -21.77 9.68 -14.75
C TYR A 79 -22.05 10.02 -16.22
N PHE A 80 -23.32 10.09 -16.65
CA PHE A 80 -23.68 10.43 -18.03
C PHE A 80 -23.72 11.95 -18.26
N LYS A 81 -22.64 12.62 -17.87
CA LYS A 81 -22.46 14.06 -18.07
C LYS A 81 -21.72 14.31 -19.38
N PRO A 82 -21.97 15.43 -20.09
CA PRO A 82 -21.32 15.74 -21.35
C PRO A 82 -19.78 15.72 -21.29
N ASN A 83 -19.18 16.03 -20.13
CA ASN A 83 -17.73 16.04 -19.95
C ASN A 83 -17.10 14.64 -19.72
N LEU A 84 -17.92 13.62 -19.47
CA LEU A 84 -17.47 12.23 -19.28
C LEU A 84 -17.81 11.34 -20.47
N ILE A 85 -18.67 11.83 -21.37
CA ILE A 85 -19.08 11.17 -22.60
C ILE A 85 -18.16 11.67 -23.72
N LYS A 86 -17.44 10.75 -24.37
CA LYS A 86 -16.63 11.02 -25.56
C LYS A 86 -17.26 10.30 -26.73
N ASP A 87 -17.52 11.04 -27.82
CA ASP A 87 -18.12 10.50 -29.04
C ASP A 87 -19.45 9.77 -28.80
N GLY A 88 -20.28 10.31 -27.90
CA GLY A 88 -21.57 9.69 -27.52
C GLY A 88 -21.45 8.46 -26.62
N THR A 89 -20.24 8.08 -26.20
CA THR A 89 -19.98 6.90 -25.37
C THR A 89 -19.27 7.25 -24.07
N ILE A 90 -19.64 6.58 -22.97
CA ILE A 90 -18.80 6.57 -21.76
C ILE A 90 -17.82 5.40 -21.85
N ARG A 91 -16.54 5.70 -21.67
CA ARG A 91 -15.46 4.70 -21.77
C ARG A 91 -15.04 4.28 -20.37
N LEU A 92 -15.21 3.00 -20.06
CA LEU A 92 -14.93 2.42 -18.76
C LEU A 92 -13.78 1.43 -18.83
N MET A 93 -12.93 1.42 -17.81
CA MET A 93 -11.85 0.43 -17.65
C MET A 93 -12.21 -0.52 -16.51
N PRO A 94 -12.55 -1.79 -16.80
CA PRO A 94 -12.75 -2.79 -15.76
C PRO A 94 -11.41 -3.13 -15.10
N HIS A 95 -11.41 -3.14 -13.78
CA HIS A 95 -10.25 -3.45 -12.96
C HIS A 95 -10.57 -4.59 -12.00
N PHE A 96 -9.87 -5.71 -12.16
CA PHE A 96 -9.97 -6.90 -11.34
C PHE A 96 -8.88 -6.92 -10.28
N GLN A 97 -9.28 -6.89 -9.02
CA GLN A 97 -8.38 -6.98 -7.87
C GLN A 97 -8.48 -8.35 -7.23
N THR A 98 -7.35 -9.02 -7.05
CA THR A 98 -7.29 -10.31 -6.37
C THR A 98 -7.76 -10.15 -4.92
N LYS A 99 -8.79 -10.91 -4.55
CA LYS A 99 -9.25 -10.97 -3.17
C LYS A 99 -8.14 -11.60 -2.33
N ARG A 100 -7.67 -10.86 -1.32
CA ARG A 100 -6.77 -11.43 -0.32
C ARG A 100 -7.59 -12.37 0.55
N PHE A 101 -7.53 -13.68 0.25
CA PHE A 101 -7.96 -14.70 1.20
C PHE A 101 -7.07 -14.57 2.42
N GLY A 102 -7.54 -13.86 3.44
CA GLY A 102 -6.81 -13.73 4.68
C GLY A 102 -6.49 -15.12 5.20
N THR A 103 -5.21 -15.48 5.23
CA THR A 103 -4.69 -16.71 5.83
C THR A 103 -5.07 -16.85 7.31
N SER A 104 -5.64 -15.80 7.91
CA SER A 104 -6.14 -15.77 9.28
C SER A 104 -7.48 -16.48 9.50
N ALA A 105 -8.13 -17.01 8.46
CA ALA A 105 -9.28 -17.90 8.60
C ALA A 105 -8.86 -19.36 8.37
N VAL A 106 -7.82 -19.82 9.08
CA VAL A 106 -7.68 -21.27 9.32
C VAL A 106 -8.95 -21.72 10.01
N GLN A 107 -9.72 -22.46 9.23
CA GLN A 107 -10.93 -23.17 9.54
C GLN A 107 -10.94 -23.74 10.96
N LYS A 108 -11.70 -23.12 11.87
CA LYS A 108 -12.48 -23.88 12.87
C LYS A 108 -13.70 -24.48 12.17
N ARG A 109 -13.49 -25.21 11.07
CA ARG A 109 -14.52 -26.09 10.53
C ARG A 109 -14.48 -27.28 11.47
N ALA A 110 -15.48 -27.36 12.33
CA ALA A 110 -15.71 -28.52 13.18
C ALA A 110 -15.63 -29.76 12.30
N LEU A 111 -14.75 -30.70 12.67
CA LEU A 111 -14.80 -32.06 12.17
C LEU A 111 -16.23 -32.55 12.41
N LEU A 112 -16.98 -32.76 11.33
CA LEU A 112 -18.24 -33.47 11.38
C LEU A 112 -17.90 -34.89 11.83
N THR A 113 -18.23 -35.17 13.09
CA THR A 113 -18.32 -36.52 13.61
C THR A 113 -19.33 -37.27 12.74
N VAL A 114 -18.83 -38.22 11.97
CA VAL A 114 -19.67 -39.20 11.27
C VAL A 114 -20.27 -40.07 12.37
N ASN A 115 -21.56 -39.86 12.67
CA ASN A 115 -22.36 -40.87 13.31
C ASN A 115 -23.29 -41.43 12.23
N ASP A 116 -22.94 -42.62 11.76
CA ASP A 116 -23.91 -43.60 11.26
C ASP A 116 -24.89 -43.90 12.39
N ASP A 117 -26.18 -43.65 12.17
CA ASP A 117 -27.18 -44.72 12.23
C ASP A 117 -28.60 -44.19 11.93
N LEU A 118 -29.16 -44.76 10.87
CA LEU A 118 -30.55 -45.20 10.66
C LEU A 118 -31.66 -44.60 11.56
N ALA A 119 -32.59 -43.86 10.95
CA ALA A 119 -34.02 -44.23 10.81
C ALA A 119 -34.95 -43.01 10.60
N VAL A 120 -35.54 -42.97 9.40
CA VAL A 120 -36.99 -42.92 9.10
C VAL A 120 -37.92 -42.00 9.93
N GLN A 121 -38.65 -41.17 9.15
CA GLN A 121 -40.03 -40.68 9.29
C GLN A 121 -40.30 -39.22 9.71
N ASN A 122 -40.88 -38.52 8.72
CA ASN A 122 -42.03 -37.60 8.77
C ASN A 122 -42.16 -36.66 9.97
N ILE A 123 -41.95 -35.36 9.74
CA ILE A 123 -42.58 -34.30 10.55
C ILE A 123 -43.09 -33.16 9.65
N PRO A 124 -44.30 -32.62 9.92
CA PRO A 124 -45.01 -31.67 9.07
C PRO A 124 -44.58 -30.21 9.27
N GLN A 125 -44.87 -29.38 8.28
CA GLN A 125 -44.83 -27.92 8.35
C GLN A 125 -45.62 -27.36 9.55
N PRO A 126 -45.02 -26.46 10.36
CA PRO A 126 -45.78 -25.61 11.26
C PRO A 126 -45.93 -24.19 10.71
N GLN A 127 -47.17 -23.72 10.86
CA GLN A 127 -47.67 -22.41 10.52
C GLN A 127 -47.08 -21.28 11.38
N LYS A 128 -47.09 -20.09 10.79
CA LYS A 128 -46.84 -18.78 11.38
C LYS A 128 -47.58 -18.58 12.71
N ARG A 129 -46.86 -18.17 13.77
CA ARG A 129 -47.47 -17.46 14.91
C ARG A 129 -46.53 -16.44 15.55
N ASN A 130 -47.07 -15.22 15.68
CA ASN A 130 -46.56 -14.10 16.47
C ASN A 130 -46.33 -14.47 17.95
N LYS A 131 -45.24 -13.95 18.55
CA LYS A 131 -45.24 -12.98 19.69
C LYS A 131 -43.90 -13.00 20.46
N LYS A 132 -43.33 -11.80 20.62
CA LYS A 132 -42.83 -11.20 21.87
C LYS A 132 -42.55 -12.16 23.05
N SER A 133 -41.28 -12.33 23.41
CA SER A 133 -40.86 -12.54 24.80
C SER A 133 -39.35 -12.34 24.95
N THR A 134 -39.01 -11.38 25.80
CA THR A 134 -37.69 -11.09 26.34
C THR A 134 -37.34 -12.15 27.38
N SER A 135 -36.16 -12.75 27.31
CA SER A 135 -35.57 -13.44 28.45
C SER A 135 -34.05 -13.32 28.45
N THR A 136 -33.58 -12.63 29.48
CA THR A 136 -32.22 -12.51 29.97
C THR A 136 -31.64 -13.89 30.30
N ILE A 137 -30.45 -14.22 29.79
CA ILE A 137 -29.67 -15.39 30.22
C ILE A 137 -28.34 -14.88 30.74
N SER A 138 -28.10 -15.09 32.04
CA SER A 138 -26.80 -14.92 32.68
C SER A 138 -25.92 -16.13 32.38
N VAL A 139 -24.72 -15.90 31.86
CA VAL A 139 -23.71 -16.95 31.69
C VAL A 139 -22.71 -16.86 32.82
N ALA A 140 -22.65 -17.92 33.63
CA ALA A 140 -21.61 -18.16 34.63
C ALA A 140 -20.34 -18.64 33.91
N ASN A 141 -19.21 -18.00 34.18
CA ASN A 141 -17.89 -18.43 33.71
C ASN A 141 -17.37 -19.53 34.63
N GLN A 142 -17.16 -20.73 34.09
CA GLN A 142 -16.32 -21.75 34.72
C GLN A 142 -14.88 -21.59 34.23
N ALA A 143 -13.98 -21.49 35.21
CA ALA A 143 -12.53 -21.51 34.99
C ALA A 143 -12.10 -22.94 34.63
N ILE A 144 -11.24 -23.07 33.61
CA ILE A 144 -10.49 -24.30 33.35
C ILE A 144 -9.02 -24.00 33.63
N ASP A 145 -8.56 -24.64 34.68
CA ASP A 145 -7.18 -24.83 35.09
C ASP A 145 -6.56 -25.94 34.23
N LEU A 146 -5.40 -25.68 33.62
CA LEU A 146 -4.60 -26.69 32.93
C LEU A 146 -3.12 -26.45 33.26
N THR A 147 -2.68 -27.17 34.29
CA THR A 147 -1.31 -27.42 34.67
C THR A 147 -0.67 -28.57 33.88
N LEU A 148 0.68 -28.53 33.84
CA LEU A 148 1.64 -29.56 33.37
C LEU A 148 1.80 -29.71 31.84
N SER A 149 3.00 -29.89 31.28
CA SER A 149 4.26 -30.37 31.85
C SER A 149 5.49 -29.93 31.03
N ASP A 150 6.58 -29.66 31.76
CA ASP A 150 7.95 -29.61 31.27
C ASP A 150 8.38 -30.93 30.63
N SER A 151 9.11 -30.84 29.51
CA SER A 151 10.03 -31.91 29.09
C SER A 151 11.25 -31.32 28.37
N LEU A 152 12.35 -31.37 29.11
CA LEU A 152 13.74 -31.20 28.68
C LEU A 152 14.14 -32.31 27.69
N VAL A 153 14.69 -31.92 26.53
CA VAL A 153 15.68 -32.75 25.83
C VAL A 153 16.85 -31.88 25.39
N LYS A 154 18.00 -32.16 26.00
CA LYS A 154 19.33 -31.72 25.58
C LYS A 154 19.81 -32.60 24.42
N SER A 155 20.37 -32.00 23.37
CA SER A 155 21.81 -32.11 23.04
C SER A 155 22.13 -31.72 21.59
N PRO A 156 23.38 -31.28 21.33
CA PRO A 156 23.78 -30.59 20.11
C PRO A 156 24.43 -31.53 19.09
N LEU A 157 24.30 -31.22 17.80
CA LEU A 157 25.14 -31.81 16.76
C LEU A 157 25.97 -30.73 16.08
N SER A 158 27.28 -30.92 16.24
CA SER A 158 28.40 -30.27 15.59
C SER A 158 28.39 -30.57 14.10
N ILE A 159 28.42 -29.53 13.27
CA ILE A 159 28.79 -29.62 11.84
C ILE A 159 30.17 -28.99 11.72
N ARG A 160 31.19 -29.85 11.64
CA ARG A 160 32.48 -29.53 11.04
C ARG A 160 32.55 -30.24 9.69
N ASP A 161 33.37 -29.67 8.82
CA ASP A 161 33.90 -30.21 7.56
C ASP A 161 33.08 -29.92 6.30
N ILE A 162 33.27 -28.71 5.76
CA ILE A 162 33.21 -28.46 4.32
C ILE A 162 34.52 -27.79 3.89
N VAL A 163 35.42 -28.65 3.41
CA VAL A 163 36.38 -28.50 2.32
C VAL A 163 36.64 -27.07 1.83
N THR A 164 37.83 -26.57 2.17
CA THR A 164 38.57 -25.53 1.44
C THR A 164 38.96 -26.07 0.06
N SER A 165 38.46 -25.43 -0.99
CA SER A 165 38.93 -25.61 -2.36
C SER A 165 39.79 -24.41 -2.74
N ASP A 166 41.05 -24.68 -3.07
CA ASP A 166 42.05 -23.74 -3.59
C ASP A 166 41.52 -22.94 -4.78
N ILE A 167 41.48 -21.61 -4.64
CA ILE A 167 41.39 -20.69 -5.78
C ILE A 167 42.82 -20.26 -6.10
N THR A 168 43.29 -20.75 -7.24
CA THR A 168 44.61 -20.46 -7.81
C THR A 168 44.61 -19.02 -8.33
N GLU A 169 45.58 -18.22 -7.89
CA GLU A 169 45.84 -16.87 -8.40
C GLU A 169 46.30 -16.91 -9.87
N PRO A 170 45.71 -16.11 -10.78
CA PRO A 170 46.33 -15.85 -12.07
C PRO A 170 47.34 -14.69 -11.97
N VAL A 171 48.55 -15.00 -12.44
CA VAL A 171 49.71 -14.13 -12.63
C VAL A 171 49.37 -12.85 -13.42
N PRO A 172 49.92 -11.68 -13.05
CA PRO A 172 49.74 -10.44 -13.81
C PRO A 172 50.59 -10.44 -15.09
N VAL A 173 49.92 -10.39 -16.25
CA VAL A 173 50.55 -10.10 -17.54
C VAL A 173 50.83 -8.59 -17.61
N GLN A 174 52.10 -8.22 -17.55
CA GLN A 174 52.58 -6.86 -17.81
C GLN A 174 52.43 -6.54 -19.31
N SER A 175 51.45 -5.72 -19.65
CA SER A 175 51.40 -5.02 -20.94
C SER A 175 51.92 -3.60 -20.76
N LYS A 176 53.14 -3.35 -21.26
CA LYS A 176 53.69 -2.01 -21.42
C LYS A 176 53.04 -1.36 -22.63
N HIS A 177 52.04 -0.51 -22.40
CA HIS A 177 51.65 0.54 -23.34
C HIS A 177 51.66 1.88 -22.61
N THR A 178 52.75 2.60 -22.81
CA THR A 178 52.89 4.03 -22.52
C THR A 178 52.13 4.79 -23.60
N LEU A 179 51.02 5.44 -23.26
CA LEU A 179 50.44 6.53 -24.05
C LEU A 179 49.72 7.50 -23.10
N GLU A 180 50.45 8.58 -22.81
CA GLU A 180 50.05 9.95 -22.45
C GLU A 180 48.72 10.18 -21.71
N GLU A 181 48.84 10.60 -20.44
CA GLU A 181 47.78 11.22 -19.65
C GLU A 181 47.32 12.54 -20.27
N PRO A 182 46.01 12.73 -20.57
CA PRO A 182 45.46 14.05 -20.72
C PRO A 182 45.25 14.67 -19.32
N THR A 183 46.26 15.37 -18.83
CA THR A 183 46.11 16.36 -17.77
C THR A 183 45.35 17.56 -18.34
N ASN A 184 44.01 17.56 -18.26
CA ASN A 184 43.27 18.79 -18.47
C ASN A 184 41.89 18.83 -17.82
N ILE A 185 41.77 19.79 -16.89
CA ILE A 185 40.56 20.51 -16.49
C ILE A 185 39.56 19.76 -15.61
N ASP A 186 39.95 19.48 -14.36
CA ASP A 186 38.98 19.48 -13.27
C ASP A 186 38.67 20.94 -12.92
N LYS A 187 37.82 21.58 -13.73
CA LYS A 187 37.23 22.88 -13.44
C LYS A 187 36.27 22.67 -12.28
N THR A 188 36.80 22.85 -11.08
CA THR A 188 36.01 23.25 -9.91
C THR A 188 35.27 24.53 -10.31
N LEU A 189 34.03 24.37 -10.76
CA LEU A 189 33.07 25.44 -10.95
C LEU A 189 32.75 25.98 -9.55
N THR A 190 33.62 26.87 -9.09
CA THR A 190 33.39 27.76 -7.95
C THR A 190 32.33 28.76 -8.39
N ILE A 191 31.08 28.31 -8.42
CA ILE A 191 29.93 29.21 -8.50
C ILE A 191 29.95 29.97 -7.16
N ALA A 192 30.33 31.25 -7.22
CA ALA A 192 30.51 32.15 -6.08
C ALA A 192 29.19 32.55 -5.38
N HIS A 193 28.21 31.65 -5.37
CA HIS A 193 27.04 31.74 -4.52
C HIS A 193 27.15 30.61 -3.51
N GLY A 194 27.55 30.96 -2.28
CA GLY A 194 27.81 30.04 -1.16
C GLY A 194 26.58 29.31 -0.64
N TYR A 195 25.82 28.67 -1.52
CA TYR A 195 24.78 27.74 -1.15
C TYR A 195 25.42 26.51 -0.52
N PRO A 196 24.86 26.00 0.59
CA PRO A 196 25.34 24.76 1.18
C PRO A 196 25.25 23.66 0.12
N THR A 197 26.38 23.03 -0.18
CA THR A 197 26.44 21.87 -1.05
C THR A 197 25.51 20.81 -0.48
N VAL A 198 24.41 20.54 -1.17
CA VAL A 198 23.43 19.54 -0.73
C VAL A 198 24.13 18.20 -0.76
N SER A 199 24.27 17.58 0.42
CA SER A 199 24.84 16.25 0.55
C SER A 199 24.11 15.30 -0.39
N ARG A 200 24.86 14.65 -1.28
CA ARG A 200 24.29 13.65 -2.19
C ARG A 200 23.63 12.54 -1.38
N LEU A 201 22.46 12.12 -1.84
CA LEU A 201 21.80 10.95 -1.28
C LEU A 201 22.74 9.73 -1.36
N PRO A 202 22.88 8.91 -0.30
CA PRO A 202 23.79 7.76 -0.32
C PRO A 202 23.47 6.81 -1.47
N ALA A 203 24.49 6.23 -2.11
CA ALA A 203 24.30 5.39 -3.31
C ALA A 203 23.36 4.19 -3.10
N HIS A 204 23.26 3.68 -1.87
CA HIS A 204 22.37 2.57 -1.52
C HIS A 204 20.93 3.01 -1.25
N ALA A 205 20.66 4.30 -1.00
CA ALA A 205 19.33 4.82 -0.75
C ALA A 205 18.49 4.82 -2.04
N THR A 206 17.95 3.65 -2.37
CA THR A 206 17.06 3.40 -3.50
C THR A 206 15.60 3.35 -3.05
N VAL A 207 14.67 3.38 -3.99
CA VAL A 207 13.23 3.21 -3.71
C VAL A 207 12.91 1.89 -3.01
N ILE A 208 13.63 0.81 -3.36
CA ILE A 208 13.45 -0.52 -2.76
C ILE A 208 13.89 -0.50 -1.29
N GLU A 209 15.05 0.09 -1.01
CA GLU A 209 15.50 0.27 0.37
C GLU A 209 14.56 1.17 1.17
N TRP A 210 14.07 2.25 0.56
CA TRP A 210 13.13 3.14 1.23
C TRP A 210 11.86 2.42 1.66
N LEU A 211 11.28 1.57 0.79
CA LEU A 211 10.09 0.78 1.11
C LEU A 211 10.36 -0.22 2.25
N ARG A 212 11.53 -0.86 2.25
CA ARG A 212 11.96 -1.77 3.32
C ARG A 212 12.09 -1.02 4.64
N ASP A 213 12.88 0.05 4.66
CA ASP A 213 13.19 0.83 5.85
C ASP A 213 11.92 1.51 6.43
N TRP A 214 11.02 1.99 5.56
CA TRP A 214 9.72 2.53 5.95
C TRP A 214 8.83 1.47 6.60
N THR A 215 8.77 0.27 6.01
CA THR A 215 8.00 -0.85 6.55
C THR A 215 8.52 -1.26 7.92
N GLU A 216 9.84 -1.37 8.07
CA GLU A 216 10.50 -1.69 9.34
C GLU A 216 10.20 -0.64 10.41
N ALA A 217 10.37 0.65 10.10
CA ALA A 217 10.09 1.75 11.02
C ALA A 217 8.61 1.74 11.48
N LYS A 218 7.69 1.47 10.55
CA LYS A 218 6.26 1.35 10.86
C LYS A 218 5.96 0.15 11.76
N GLN A 219 6.56 -1.01 11.50
CA GLN A 219 6.38 -2.19 12.34
C GLN A 219 6.97 -1.97 13.74
N LYS A 220 8.12 -1.30 13.83
CA LYS A 220 8.71 -0.90 15.11
C LYS A 220 7.78 0.00 15.92
N TYR A 221 7.15 0.99 15.28
CA TYR A 221 6.13 1.83 15.92
C TYR A 221 4.97 1.01 16.48
N ILE A 222 4.42 0.10 15.65
CA ILE A 222 3.31 -0.78 16.07
C ILE A 222 3.74 -1.66 17.24
N ALA A 223 4.93 -2.24 17.20
CA ALA A 223 5.45 -3.09 18.28
C ALA A 223 5.60 -2.33 19.60
N ILE A 224 6.00 -1.05 19.57
CA ILE A 224 6.15 -0.20 20.75
C ILE A 224 4.79 0.24 21.29
N GLU A 225 3.94 0.83 20.43
CA GLU A 225 2.66 1.42 20.84
C GLU A 225 1.67 0.35 21.35
N TYR A 226 1.72 -0.86 20.80
CA TYR A 226 0.77 -1.93 21.12
C TYR A 226 1.35 -3.02 22.02
N LYS A 227 2.52 -2.82 22.64
CA LYS A 227 3.12 -3.82 23.53
C LYS A 227 2.18 -4.10 24.72
N GLY A 228 1.49 -5.24 24.68
CA GLY A 228 0.57 -5.69 25.73
C GLY A 228 -0.89 -5.28 25.56
N GLN A 229 -1.28 -4.62 24.46
CA GLN A 229 -2.68 -4.29 24.19
C GLN A 229 -3.20 -5.09 22.99
N ALA A 230 -4.29 -5.85 23.20
CA ALA A 230 -5.03 -6.43 22.09
C ALA A 230 -5.46 -5.29 21.16
N GLN A 231 -5.18 -5.42 19.85
CA GLN A 231 -5.55 -4.41 18.85
C GLN A 231 -7.06 -4.18 18.89
N GLY A 232 -7.50 -3.15 19.62
CA GLY A 232 -8.89 -2.75 19.65
C GLY A 232 -9.32 -2.37 18.24
N ARG A 233 -10.49 -2.87 17.80
CA ARG A 233 -11.04 -2.67 16.44
C ARG A 233 -11.33 -1.20 16.05
N GLY A 234 -10.94 -0.21 16.86
CA GLY A 234 -11.49 1.14 16.83
C GLY A 234 -10.57 2.29 16.38
N LYS A 235 -9.25 2.11 16.23
CA LYS A 235 -8.36 3.20 15.81
C LYS A 235 -7.38 2.72 14.76
N ARG A 236 -7.43 3.35 13.57
CA ARG A 236 -6.51 3.15 12.45
C ARG A 236 -5.07 3.41 12.93
N PRO A 237 -4.28 2.37 13.26
CA PRO A 237 -2.87 2.51 13.66
C PRO A 237 -2.04 3.14 12.53
N ASP A 238 -2.57 3.01 11.32
CA ASP A 238 -1.94 3.29 10.07
C ASP A 238 -1.41 4.72 9.97
N ARG A 239 -2.20 5.73 10.35
CA ARG A 239 -1.78 7.13 10.16
C ARG A 239 -0.57 7.51 11.01
N ARG A 240 -0.61 7.23 12.32
CA ARG A 240 0.51 7.56 13.22
C ARG A 240 1.75 6.72 12.91
N GLY A 241 1.56 5.45 12.56
CA GLY A 241 2.65 4.60 12.09
C GLY A 241 3.32 5.15 10.82
N ASN A 242 2.53 5.67 9.89
CA ASN A 242 3.07 6.32 8.68
C ASN A 242 3.82 7.60 9.04
N ASP A 243 3.25 8.47 9.88
CA ASP A 243 3.90 9.72 10.31
C ASP A 243 5.25 9.44 11.00
N TYR A 244 5.29 8.42 11.87
CA TYR A 244 6.52 7.94 12.53
C TYR A 244 7.53 7.39 11.52
N ALA A 245 7.11 6.53 10.60
CA ALA A 245 8.00 5.96 9.60
C ALA A 245 8.64 7.06 8.73
N HIS A 246 7.86 8.05 8.27
CA HIS A 246 8.39 9.18 7.52
C HIS A 246 9.40 10.00 8.33
N GLN A 247 9.14 10.27 9.62
CA GLN A 247 10.12 10.95 10.46
C GLN A 247 11.43 10.18 10.52
N GLN A 248 11.40 8.87 10.77
CA GLN A 248 12.60 8.04 10.83
C GLN A 248 13.39 8.07 9.51
N MET A 249 12.69 8.07 8.37
CA MET A 249 13.37 8.18 7.07
C MET A 249 14.08 9.54 6.90
N ILE A 250 13.41 10.63 7.28
CA ILE A 250 13.94 12.01 7.18
C ILE A 250 15.11 12.27 8.15
N GLU A 251 15.02 11.73 9.36
CA GLU A 251 16.11 11.81 10.35
C GLU A 251 17.32 10.96 9.95
N GLY A 252 17.06 9.86 9.24
CA GLY A 252 18.09 8.99 8.70
C GLY A 252 18.65 9.45 7.35
N LYS A 253 18.97 8.44 6.52
CA LYS A 253 19.71 8.62 5.26
C LYS A 253 18.91 9.29 4.12
N TYR A 254 17.60 9.48 4.28
CA TYR A 254 16.73 10.01 3.23
C TYR A 254 16.42 11.49 3.39
N GLY A 255 16.85 12.12 4.48
CA GLY A 255 16.60 13.54 4.71
C GLY A 255 17.85 14.39 4.78
N ILE A 256 17.63 15.67 4.51
CA ILE A 256 18.62 16.75 4.55
C ILE A 256 18.10 17.88 5.42
N VAL A 257 19.01 18.74 5.88
CA VAL A 257 18.64 19.97 6.56
C VAL A 257 17.88 20.87 5.57
N ALA A 258 16.73 21.38 5.99
CA ALA A 258 15.93 22.30 5.20
C ALA A 258 16.68 23.63 5.08
N GLN A 259 16.72 24.18 3.86
CA GLN A 259 17.32 25.49 3.61
C GLN A 259 16.59 26.59 4.39
N GLN A 260 15.27 26.46 4.51
CA GLN A 260 14.44 27.29 5.37
C GLN A 260 13.79 26.39 6.43
N PRO A 261 14.22 26.46 7.70
CA PRO A 261 13.57 25.72 8.77
C PRO A 261 12.12 26.20 8.94
N CYS A 262 11.23 25.32 9.39
CA CYS A 262 9.90 25.78 9.79
C CYS A 262 9.97 26.56 11.11
N GLU A 263 9.03 27.48 11.31
CA GLU A 263 8.93 28.31 12.53
C GLU A 263 9.03 27.47 13.81
N GLN A 264 8.39 26.28 13.86
CA GLN A 264 8.44 25.42 15.03
C GLN A 264 9.84 24.84 15.32
N CYS A 265 10.57 24.43 14.29
CA CYS A 265 11.94 23.93 14.46
C CYS A 265 12.89 25.06 14.83
N GLU A 266 12.71 26.24 14.24
CA GLU A 266 13.48 27.44 14.56
C GLU A 266 13.29 27.88 16.02
N HIS A 267 12.04 28.04 16.48
CA HIS A 267 11.74 28.41 17.88
C HIS A 267 12.13 27.34 18.89
N GLY A 268 12.10 26.07 18.47
CA GLY A 268 12.49 24.94 19.31
C GLY A 268 13.99 24.64 19.29
N GLU A 269 14.78 25.42 18.53
CA GLU A 269 16.22 25.19 18.33
C GLU A 269 16.53 23.75 17.85
N TYR A 270 15.64 23.19 17.04
CA TYR A 270 15.79 21.86 16.46
C TYR A 270 16.29 21.95 15.02
N GLU A 271 17.13 20.99 14.61
CA GLU A 271 17.52 20.85 13.20
C GLU A 271 16.29 20.45 12.37
N CYS A 272 15.84 21.36 11.48
CA CYS A 272 14.71 21.10 10.61
C CYS A 272 15.14 20.24 9.43
N ARG A 273 14.71 18.97 9.38
CA ARG A 273 15.05 18.05 8.27
C ARG A 273 13.84 17.76 7.39
N VAL A 274 14.06 17.68 6.08
CA VAL A 274 13.07 17.33 5.04
C VAL A 274 13.63 16.21 4.15
N TYR A 275 12.80 15.59 3.32
CA TYR A 275 13.28 14.60 2.35
C TYR A 275 14.29 15.21 1.38
N HIS A 276 15.30 14.43 1.01
CA HIS A 276 16.23 14.80 -0.04
C HIS A 276 15.47 14.94 -1.38
N PRO A 277 15.76 15.97 -2.20
CA PRO A 277 15.06 16.23 -3.47
C PRO A 277 15.02 15.03 -4.42
N ALA A 278 16.14 14.32 -4.57
CA ALA A 278 16.23 13.10 -5.38
C ALA A 278 15.22 11.99 -4.99
N CYS A 279 14.66 12.01 -3.77
CA CYS A 279 13.59 11.07 -3.41
C CYS A 279 12.27 11.36 -4.14
N TYR A 280 12.05 12.59 -4.60
CA TYR A 280 10.85 12.98 -5.35
C TYR A 280 10.86 12.49 -6.80
N ASP A 281 12.01 12.05 -7.30
CA ASP A 281 12.18 11.48 -8.64
C ASP A 281 11.90 9.96 -8.67
N TRP A 282 11.61 9.35 -7.52
CA TRP A 282 11.31 7.91 -7.43
C TRP A 282 9.90 7.57 -7.85
N GLU A 283 9.73 6.46 -8.56
CA GLU A 283 8.40 5.95 -8.91
C GLU A 283 7.78 5.17 -7.74
N LEU A 284 6.94 5.85 -6.94
CA LEU A 284 6.17 5.21 -5.87
C LEU A 284 4.78 4.79 -6.35
N LYS A 285 4.39 3.54 -6.05
CA LYS A 285 3.07 2.99 -6.41
C LYS A 285 1.93 3.74 -5.70
N GLY A 286 0.90 4.13 -6.44
CA GLY A 286 -0.42 4.46 -5.87
C GLY A 286 -0.70 5.92 -5.51
N SER A 287 0.20 6.88 -5.77
CA SER A 287 -0.06 8.33 -5.68
C SER A 287 1.11 9.14 -6.25
N ASN A 288 0.92 10.44 -6.50
CA ASN A 288 2.04 11.35 -6.74
C ASN A 288 3.03 11.24 -5.55
N VAL A 289 4.31 11.09 -5.85
CA VAL A 289 5.42 11.03 -4.88
C VAL A 289 5.36 12.20 -3.88
N LYS A 290 4.99 13.39 -4.35
CA LYS A 290 4.77 14.58 -3.49
C LYS A 290 3.66 14.37 -2.47
N GLY A 291 2.62 13.61 -2.82
CA GLY A 291 1.53 13.23 -1.90
C GLY A 291 1.94 12.18 -0.88
N GLN A 292 2.82 11.24 -1.27
CA GLN A 292 3.31 10.19 -0.38
C GLN A 292 4.40 10.69 0.57
N LEU A 293 5.44 11.32 0.02
CA LEU A 293 6.53 11.87 0.82
C LEU A 293 6.09 13.11 1.57
N GLY A 294 5.22 13.96 1.00
CA GLY A 294 4.76 15.21 1.61
C GLY A 294 5.84 16.30 1.67
N PHE A 295 5.49 17.47 2.23
CA PHE A 295 6.38 18.62 2.42
C PHE A 295 6.65 18.94 3.90
N ILE A 296 6.18 18.09 4.82
CA ILE A 296 6.30 18.32 6.25
C ILE A 296 7.66 17.78 6.72
N CYS A 297 8.40 18.58 7.49
CA CYS A 297 9.65 18.17 8.11
C CYS A 297 9.44 16.99 9.08
N GLY A 298 10.52 16.26 9.40
CA GLY A 298 10.45 15.07 10.28
C GLY A 298 9.76 15.37 11.62
N MET A 299 10.18 16.44 12.29
CA MET A 299 9.66 16.83 13.61
C MET A 299 8.16 17.20 13.59
N CYS A 300 7.71 17.93 12.57
CA CYS A 300 6.32 18.36 12.50
C CYS A 300 5.33 17.24 12.15
N ARG A 301 5.79 16.06 11.69
CA ARG A 301 4.92 14.91 11.38
C ARG A 301 4.32 14.28 12.62
N LEU A 302 5.10 14.11 13.69
CA LEU A 302 4.58 13.61 14.96
C LEU A 302 3.82 14.67 15.75
N ALA A 303 4.12 15.95 15.53
CA ALA A 303 3.48 17.06 16.22
C ALA A 303 2.03 17.36 15.74
N THR A 304 1.44 16.51 14.89
CA THR A 304 0.19 16.76 14.13
C THR A 304 -1.09 16.99 14.97
N GLY A 305 -1.00 17.06 16.30
CA GLY A 305 -2.07 17.57 17.17
C GLY A 305 -1.96 19.06 17.54
N THR A 306 -0.76 19.64 17.56
CA THR A 306 -0.49 20.98 18.14
C THR A 306 -0.21 22.04 17.09
N CYS A 307 0.42 21.68 15.97
CA CYS A 307 0.77 22.64 14.91
C CYS A 307 -0.46 23.24 14.21
N LYS A 308 -1.62 22.56 14.24
CA LYS A 308 -2.90 23.09 13.73
C LYS A 308 -3.71 23.89 14.76
N LYS A 309 -3.42 23.75 16.06
CA LYS A 309 -4.31 24.22 17.14
C LYS A 309 -3.92 25.57 17.76
N LYS A 310 -2.67 26.03 17.60
CA LYS A 310 -2.18 27.24 18.27
C LYS A 310 -2.27 28.53 17.44
N GLY A 311 -3.21 28.67 16.51
CA GLY A 311 -3.42 29.93 15.78
C GLY A 311 -2.22 30.43 14.96
N MET A 312 -1.12 29.68 14.88
CA MET A 312 -0.05 29.89 13.91
C MET A 312 -0.60 29.40 12.56
N ILE A 313 -1.06 30.34 11.75
CA ILE A 313 -1.73 30.08 10.45
C ILE A 313 -0.75 29.54 9.41
N GLY A 314 0.55 29.44 9.72
CA GLY A 314 1.53 28.73 8.89
C GLY A 314 1.60 27.24 9.25
N GLY A 315 1.12 26.36 8.36
CA GLY A 315 1.55 24.95 8.40
C GLY A 315 3.08 24.85 8.31
N CYS A 316 3.65 23.65 8.47
CA CYS A 316 5.10 23.46 8.27
C CYS A 316 5.52 24.00 6.88
N LYS A 317 6.23 25.14 6.87
CA LYS A 317 6.76 25.80 5.66
C LYS A 317 8.21 25.41 5.38
N ALA A 318 8.69 24.31 5.97
CA ALA A 318 10.02 23.81 5.66
C ALA A 318 10.09 23.55 4.15
N ARG A 319 11.00 24.25 3.47
CA ARG A 319 11.13 24.16 2.02
C ARG A 319 12.56 23.82 1.65
N PHE A 320 12.62 23.02 0.60
CA PHE A 320 13.77 22.95 -0.28
C PHE A 320 13.29 23.50 -1.62
N GLU A 321 13.84 24.63 -2.06
CA GLU A 321 13.58 25.13 -3.40
C GLU A 321 14.63 24.50 -4.33
N PRO A 322 14.24 23.60 -5.25
CA PRO A 322 15.18 23.16 -6.27
C PRO A 322 15.56 24.37 -7.11
N VAL A 323 16.85 24.70 -7.12
CA VAL A 323 17.43 25.69 -8.04
C VAL A 323 17.37 25.14 -9.46
#